data_AF-A0A415ZBE0-F1
#
_entry.id   AF-A0A415ZBE0-F1
#
_cell.length_a   1.000
_cell.length_b   1.000
_cell.length_c   1.000
_cell.angle_alpha   90.00
_cell.angle_beta   90.00
_cell.angle_gamma   90.00
#
_symmetry.space_group_name_H-M   'P 1'
#
loop_
_entity.id
_entity.type
_entity.pdbx_description
1 polymer ?
#
loop_
_entity_poly.entity_id
_entity_poly.type
_entity_poly.pdbx_seq_one_letter_code
_entity_poly.pdbx_strand_id
1 'polypeptide(L)'
;MCADCPTKAMCTQNAKCEKNVTRHIWQHFVEMAEDVRHTPSYRDIYKLRQQKIERVFADAKEKHGMRYTQYRGLAQVTNWVKLKFAAMNLKKLAAWKWKRKNPSHRKRWRRILAADYFSWLLFFPFQTKKPALA
;
A
#
# COMPACT_ATOMS: atom_id res chain seq x y z
N MET A 1 -43.60 12.38 -19.53
CA MET A 1 -43.65 11.67 -18.23
C MET A 1 -43.03 12.43 -17.03
N CYS A 2 -42.41 13.62 -17.18
CA CYS A 2 -41.98 14.45 -16.02
C CYS A 2 -42.79 15.75 -15.82
N ALA A 3 -43.71 16.09 -16.74
CA ALA A 3 -44.46 17.35 -16.70
C ALA A 3 -45.37 17.44 -15.46
N ASP A 4 -46.10 16.36 -15.17
CA ASP A 4 -47.14 16.26 -14.13
C ASP A 4 -46.65 15.50 -12.87
N CYS A 5 -45.34 15.41 -12.66
CA CYS A 5 -44.80 14.69 -11.53
C CYS A 5 -45.12 15.45 -10.21
N PRO A 6 -45.81 14.83 -9.23
CA PRO A 6 -46.17 15.50 -7.98
C PRO A 6 -44.93 15.88 -7.13
N THR A 7 -43.80 15.21 -7.35
CA THR A 7 -42.52 15.49 -6.67
C THR A 7 -41.55 16.32 -7.52
N LYS A 8 -42.04 16.99 -8.58
CA LYS A 8 -41.22 17.81 -9.48
C LYS A 8 -40.43 18.90 -8.75
N ALA A 9 -41.01 19.51 -7.72
CA ALA A 9 -40.37 20.51 -6.87
C ALA A 9 -39.12 19.98 -6.13
N MET A 10 -39.01 18.66 -5.90
CA MET A 10 -37.84 18.02 -5.30
C MET A 10 -36.72 17.74 -6.32
N CYS A 11 -37.05 17.71 -7.62
CA CYS A 11 -36.13 17.28 -8.66
C CYS A 11 -35.43 18.45 -9.37
N THR A 12 -36.15 19.56 -9.58
CA THR A 12 -35.64 20.75 -10.28
C THR A 12 -36.43 21.98 -9.82
N GLN A 13 -35.75 23.10 -9.58
CA GLN A 13 -36.36 24.41 -9.31
C GLN A 13 -36.12 25.43 -10.45
N ASN A 14 -35.57 24.97 -11.57
CA ASN A 14 -35.30 25.82 -12.73
C ASN A 14 -36.63 26.19 -13.42
N ALA A 15 -36.74 27.43 -13.91
CA ALA A 15 -37.86 27.90 -14.73
C ALA A 15 -38.16 26.99 -15.93
N LYS A 16 -37.12 26.37 -16.52
CA LYS A 16 -37.28 25.40 -17.62
C LYS A 16 -37.76 24.02 -17.19
N CYS A 17 -37.86 23.75 -15.88
CA CYS A 17 -38.25 22.47 -15.31
C CYS A 17 -37.37 21.27 -15.76
N GLU A 18 -36.10 21.53 -16.08
CA GLU A 18 -35.12 20.54 -16.56
C GLU A 18 -34.07 20.22 -15.49
N LYS A 19 -33.77 18.93 -15.32
CA LYS A 19 -32.68 18.45 -14.45
C LYS A 19 -31.44 18.14 -15.30
N ASN A 20 -30.45 19.02 -15.24
CA ASN A 20 -29.16 18.76 -15.88
C ASN A 20 -28.23 18.01 -14.92
N VAL A 21 -27.78 16.83 -15.32
CA VAL A 21 -26.78 16.04 -14.59
C VAL A 21 -25.51 15.99 -15.41
N THR A 22 -24.50 16.75 -15.00
CA THR A 22 -23.16 16.69 -15.60
C THR A 22 -22.34 15.62 -14.88
N ARG A 23 -21.79 14.67 -15.63
CA ARG A 23 -20.84 13.68 -15.11
C ARG A 23 -19.58 13.65 -15.93
N HIS A 24 -18.45 13.54 -15.24
CA HIS A 24 -17.17 13.31 -15.88
C HIS A 24 -17.12 11.89 -16.45
N ILE A 25 -16.43 11.70 -17.58
CA ILE A 25 -16.33 10.40 -18.29
C ILE A 25 -15.82 9.30 -17.34
N TRP A 26 -14.92 9.65 -16.42
CA TRP A 26 -14.33 8.71 -15.47
C TRP A 26 -15.08 8.60 -14.13
N GLN A 27 -16.20 9.30 -13.95
CA GLN A 27 -16.91 9.37 -12.67
C GLN A 27 -17.36 8.01 -12.18
N HIS A 28 -17.84 7.15 -13.09
CA HIS A 28 -18.27 5.80 -12.76
C HIS A 28 -17.13 4.96 -12.15
N PHE A 29 -15.90 5.09 -12.66
CA PHE A 29 -14.75 4.38 -12.12
C PHE A 29 -14.33 4.90 -10.75
N VAL A 30 -14.48 6.20 -10.50
CA VAL A 30 -14.22 6.80 -9.19
C VAL A 30 -15.22 6.29 -8.15
N GLU A 31 -16.50 6.22 -8.52
CA GLU A 31 -17.56 5.67 -7.67
C GLU A 31 -17.29 4.20 -7.33
N MET A 32 -16.97 3.37 -8.33
CA MET A 32 -16.58 1.97 -8.08
C MET A 32 -15.38 1.86 -7.13
N ALA A 33 -14.38 2.72 -7.26
CA ALA A 33 -13.21 2.71 -6.37
C ALA A 33 -13.57 3.13 -4.93
N GLU A 34 -14.54 4.01 -4.75
CA GLU A 34 -15.05 4.40 -3.43
C GLU A 34 -15.85 3.25 -2.78
N ASP A 35 -16.74 2.59 -3.54
CA ASP A 35 -17.48 1.43 -3.06
C ASP A 35 -16.53 0.31 -2.59
N VAL A 36 -15.48 0.04 -3.39
CA VAL A 36 -14.45 -0.94 -3.04
C VAL A 36 -13.70 -0.54 -1.77
N ARG A 37 -13.45 0.74 -1.51
CA ARG A 37 -12.76 1.22 -0.30
C ARG A 37 -13.51 0.84 0.98
N HIS A 38 -14.84 0.78 0.92
CA HIS A 38 -15.69 0.47 2.07
C HIS A 38 -15.79 -1.03 2.39
N THR A 39 -15.28 -1.90 1.50
CA THR A 39 -15.24 -3.35 1.76
C THR A 39 -14.35 -3.68 2.97
N PRO A 40 -14.68 -4.76 3.73
CA PRO A 40 -13.91 -5.12 4.93
C PRO A 40 -12.42 -5.36 4.67
N SER A 41 -12.08 -6.00 3.56
CA SER A 41 -10.68 -6.27 3.17
C SER A 41 -9.90 -4.98 2.90
N TYR A 42 -10.48 -4.03 2.18
CA TYR A 42 -9.84 -2.75 1.90
C TYR A 42 -9.74 -1.85 3.13
N ARG A 43 -10.69 -1.92 4.05
CA ARG A 43 -10.61 -1.19 5.33
C ARG A 43 -9.33 -1.53 6.09
N ASP A 44 -8.98 -2.81 6.17
CA ASP A 44 -7.78 -3.25 6.89
C ASP A 44 -6.49 -2.89 6.13
N ILE A 45 -6.50 -2.97 4.79
CA ILE A 45 -5.38 -2.47 3.98
C ILE A 45 -5.21 -0.95 4.15
N TYR A 46 -6.31 -0.20 4.19
CA TYR A 46 -6.29 1.25 4.34
C TYR A 46 -5.73 1.69 5.70
N LYS A 47 -5.99 0.93 6.78
CA LYS A 47 -5.35 1.15 8.09
C LYS A 47 -3.83 1.06 8.04
N LEU A 48 -3.23 0.37 7.07
CA LEU A 48 -1.77 0.30 6.91
C LEU A 48 -1.17 1.58 6.31
N ARG A 49 -1.99 2.49 5.77
CA ARG A 49 -1.56 3.78 5.20
C ARG A 49 -0.79 4.61 6.23
N GLN A 50 -1.28 4.68 7.46
CA GLN A 50 -0.62 5.42 8.55
C GLN A 50 0.80 4.89 8.85
N GLN A 51 1.01 3.58 8.70
CA GLN A 51 2.28 2.93 9.01
C GLN A 51 3.30 3.05 7.88
N LYS A 52 2.83 3.05 6.62
CA LYS A 52 3.71 2.99 5.45
C LYS A 52 3.77 4.33 4.72
N ILE A 53 2.62 4.82 4.28
CA ILE A 53 2.52 5.97 3.38
C ILE A 53 2.76 7.25 4.17
N GLU A 54 2.05 7.46 5.26
CA GLU A 54 2.13 8.71 6.04
C GLU A 54 3.52 8.92 6.66
N ARG A 55 4.19 7.84 7.09
CA ARG A 55 5.59 7.91 7.54
C ARG A 55 6.54 8.39 6.44
N VAL A 56 6.35 7.93 5.21
CA VAL A 56 7.16 8.37 4.06
C VAL A 56 6.91 9.85 3.76
N PHE A 57 5.65 10.30 3.84
CA PHE A 57 5.32 11.72 3.68
C PHE A 57 5.88 12.59 4.82
N ALA A 58 5.83 12.11 6.06
CA ALA A 58 6.44 12.80 7.21
C ALA A 58 7.95 12.94 7.02
N ASP A 59 8.65 11.87 6.65
CA ASP A 59 10.08 11.92 6.34
C ASP A 59 10.39 12.89 5.19
N ALA A 60 9.56 12.91 4.16
CA ALA A 60 9.72 13.83 3.04
C ALA A 60 9.60 15.30 3.48
N LYS A 61 8.67 15.61 4.39
CA LYS A 61 8.49 16.96 4.96
C LYS A 61 9.63 17.35 5.88
N GLU A 62 9.93 16.53 6.88
CA GLU A 62 10.90 16.86 7.94
C GLU A 62 12.35 16.76 7.47
N LYS A 63 12.72 15.67 6.77
CA LYS A 63 14.12 15.39 6.41
C LYS A 63 14.48 15.90 5.02
N HIS A 64 13.50 16.10 4.15
CA HIS A 64 13.74 16.48 2.75
C HIS A 64 13.13 17.84 2.38
N GLY A 65 12.71 18.63 3.37
CA GLY A 65 12.32 20.03 3.17
C GLY A 65 11.07 20.23 2.32
N MET A 66 10.16 19.24 2.28
CA MET A 66 8.91 19.34 1.51
C MET A 66 7.77 20.09 2.23
N ARG A 67 8.07 20.85 3.30
CA ARG A 67 7.08 21.75 3.91
C ARG A 67 6.70 22.90 2.98
N TYR A 68 7.65 23.36 2.16
CA TYR A 68 7.45 24.39 1.16
C TYR A 68 7.98 23.93 -0.20
N THR A 69 7.44 24.50 -1.26
CA THR A 69 7.92 24.26 -2.62
C THR A 69 8.94 25.35 -2.97
N GLN A 70 10.10 24.95 -3.48
CA GLN A 70 11.18 25.88 -3.84
C GLN A 70 11.02 26.43 -5.28
N TYR A 71 10.24 25.75 -6.11
CA TYR A 71 10.03 26.08 -7.52
C TYR A 71 8.65 26.69 -7.75
N ARG A 72 8.50 27.43 -8.84
CA ARG A 72 7.22 28.02 -9.26
C ARG A 72 6.63 27.26 -10.45
N GLY A 73 5.30 27.13 -10.47
CA GLY A 73 4.58 26.43 -11.53
C GLY A 73 4.44 24.93 -11.29
N LEU A 74 3.28 24.39 -11.67
CA LEU A 74 2.89 23.01 -11.36
C LEU A 74 3.86 21.97 -11.97
N ALA A 75 4.34 22.20 -13.19
CA ALA A 75 5.24 21.28 -13.88
C ALA A 75 6.58 21.11 -13.15
N GLN A 76 7.22 22.23 -12.76
CA GLN A 76 8.51 22.20 -12.07
C GLN A 76 8.39 21.58 -10.67
N VAL A 77 7.37 21.97 -9.91
CA VAL A 77 7.09 21.39 -8.60
C VAL A 77 6.84 19.89 -8.71
N THR A 78 6.07 19.45 -9.70
CA THR A 78 5.78 18.03 -9.93
C THR A 78 7.06 17.24 -10.21
N ASN A 79 7.94 17.75 -11.08
CA ASN A 79 9.22 17.10 -11.39
C ASN A 79 10.13 17.00 -10.16
N TRP A 80 10.20 18.08 -9.36
CA TRP A 80 10.95 18.09 -8.11
C TRP A 80 10.43 17.08 -7.09
N VAL A 81 9.10 17.01 -6.90
CA VAL A 81 8.47 16.02 -5.99
C VAL A 81 8.78 14.59 -6.47
N LYS A 82 8.63 14.31 -7.77
CA LYS A 82 8.94 13.00 -8.35
C LYS A 82 10.39 12.61 -8.10
N LEU A 83 11.33 13.53 -8.33
CA LEU A 83 12.76 13.27 -8.12
C LEU A 83 13.08 12.98 -6.65
N LYS A 84 12.49 13.72 -5.70
CA LYS A 84 12.67 13.45 -4.27
C LYS A 84 12.21 12.05 -3.88
N PHE A 85 11.00 11.67 -4.26
CA PHE A 85 10.49 10.33 -3.93
C PHE A 85 11.27 9.22 -4.63
N ALA A 86 11.72 9.43 -5.87
CA ALA A 86 12.61 8.50 -6.56
C ALA A 86 13.92 8.30 -5.76
N ALA A 87 14.56 9.38 -5.33
CA ALA A 87 15.78 9.32 -4.51
C ALA A 87 15.55 8.63 -3.16
N MET A 88 14.44 8.91 -2.47
CA MET A 88 14.05 8.24 -1.23
C MET A 88 13.88 6.72 -1.43
N ASN A 89 13.24 6.32 -2.52
CA ASN A 89 13.05 4.91 -2.87
C ASN A 89 14.39 4.22 -3.19
N LEU A 90 15.27 4.89 -3.93
CA LEU A 90 16.63 4.38 -4.21
C LEU A 90 17.46 4.21 -2.94
N LYS A 91 17.40 5.19 -2.01
CA LYS A 91 18.05 5.08 -0.69
C LYS A 91 17.54 3.87 0.08
N LYS A 92 16.22 3.64 0.09
CA LYS A 92 15.60 2.48 0.73
C LYS A 92 16.06 1.18 0.10
N LEU A 93 16.10 1.10 -1.23
CA LEU A 93 16.58 -0.07 -1.97
C LEU A 93 18.06 -0.36 -1.67
N ALA A 94 18.92 0.67 -1.67
CA ALA A 94 20.33 0.54 -1.35
C ALA A 94 20.53 0.00 0.08
N ALA A 95 19.79 0.54 1.06
CA ALA A 95 19.82 0.07 2.44
C ALA A 95 19.35 -1.39 2.56
N TRP A 96 18.35 -1.80 1.79
CA TRP A 96 17.89 -3.19 1.74
C TRP A 96 18.93 -4.13 1.13
N LYS A 97 19.53 -3.76 -0.01
CA LYS A 97 20.61 -4.52 -0.64
C LYS A 97 21.81 -4.68 0.31
N TRP A 98 22.20 -3.61 0.99
CA TRP A 98 23.26 -3.63 2.00
C TRP A 98 22.96 -4.60 3.14
N LYS A 99 21.77 -4.50 3.76
CA LYS A 99 21.35 -5.39 4.86
C LYS A 99 21.26 -6.86 4.44
N ARG A 100 20.95 -7.14 3.16
CA ARG A 100 20.97 -8.51 2.63
C ARG A 100 22.38 -9.06 2.49
N LYS A 101 23.33 -8.24 2.03
CA LYS A 101 24.76 -8.62 1.91
C LYS A 101 25.46 -8.73 3.27
N ASN A 102 25.11 -7.86 4.22
CA ASN A 102 25.70 -7.80 5.55
C ASN A 102 24.66 -8.14 6.63
N PRO A 103 24.28 -9.42 6.79
CA PRO A 103 23.41 -9.81 7.87
C PRO A 103 24.10 -9.55 9.21
N SER A 104 23.41 -8.89 10.15
CA SER A 104 23.95 -8.67 11.48
C SER A 104 24.32 -10.00 12.14
N HIS A 105 25.38 -9.99 12.98
CA HIS A 105 25.90 -11.17 13.66
C HIS A 105 24.78 -11.99 14.36
N ARG A 106 23.80 -11.33 15.01
CA ARG A 106 22.62 -11.97 15.62
C ARG A 106 21.76 -12.80 14.64
N LYS A 107 21.68 -12.46 13.36
CA LYS A 107 20.93 -13.23 12.34
C LYS A 107 21.76 -14.33 11.68
N ARG A 108 23.09 -14.23 11.74
CA ARG A 108 24.02 -15.29 11.32
C ARG A 108 23.86 -16.51 12.23
N TRP A 109 23.84 -16.30 13.55
CA TRP A 109 23.64 -17.37 14.54
C TRP A 109 22.29 -18.08 14.44
N ARG A 110 21.19 -17.38 14.14
CA ARG A 110 19.87 -18.03 13.93
C ARG A 110 19.82 -18.92 12.68
N ARG A 111 20.65 -18.68 11.66
CA ARG A 111 20.75 -19.57 10.49
C ARG A 111 21.65 -20.77 10.75
N ILE A 112 22.73 -20.59 11.52
CA ILE A 112 23.61 -21.69 11.94
C ILE A 112 22.82 -22.67 12.82
N LEU A 113 22.12 -22.17 13.85
CA LEU A 113 21.27 -22.99 14.72
C LEU A 113 20.11 -23.70 13.98
N ALA A 114 19.59 -23.10 12.90
CA ALA A 114 18.55 -23.74 12.07
C ALA A 114 19.10 -24.82 11.12
N ALA A 115 20.36 -24.70 10.68
CA ALA A 115 21.04 -25.72 9.89
C ALA A 115 21.45 -26.93 10.75
N ASP A 116 21.85 -26.70 12.01
CA ASP A 116 22.24 -27.75 12.93
C ASP A 116 21.05 -28.60 13.42
N TYR A 117 19.85 -28.01 13.59
CA TYR A 117 18.64 -28.76 13.98
C TYR A 117 18.13 -29.71 12.89
N PHE A 118 18.27 -29.33 11.61
CA PHE A 118 17.85 -30.16 10.48
C PHE A 118 18.86 -31.30 10.19
N SER A 119 20.14 -31.09 10.51
CA SER A 119 21.17 -32.12 10.44
C SER A 119 21.01 -33.17 11.56
N TRP A 120 20.61 -32.76 12.77
CA TRP A 120 20.40 -33.67 13.91
C TRP A 120 19.18 -34.59 13.74
N LEU A 121 18.11 -34.10 13.08
CA LEU A 121 16.92 -34.91 12.76
C LEU A 121 17.14 -35.96 11.67
N LEU A 122 18.15 -35.77 10.80
CA LEU A 122 18.50 -36.74 9.75
C LEU A 122 19.46 -37.84 10.22
N PHE A 123 20.05 -37.72 11.42
CA PHE A 123 21.06 -38.64 11.96
C PHE A 123 20.67 -39.39 13.24
N PHE A 124 19.40 -39.32 13.68
CA PHE A 124 18.87 -40.24 14.70
C PHE A 124 18.02 -41.33 14.03
N PRO A 125 18.56 -42.55 13.82
CA PRO A 125 17.80 -43.63 13.22
C PRO A 125 16.73 -44.10 14.21
N PHE A 126 15.48 -43.95 13.80
CA PHE A 126 14.33 -44.63 14.39
C PHE A 126 14.52 -46.14 14.22
N GLN A 127 15.07 -46.83 15.23
CA GLN A 127 15.11 -48.29 15.28
C GLN A 127 13.68 -48.83 15.38
N THR A 128 13.09 -49.19 14.24
CA THR A 128 11.93 -50.08 14.23
C THR A 128 12.42 -51.51 14.45
N LYS A 129 12.23 -52.03 15.66
CA LYS A 129 12.29 -53.48 15.88
C LYS A 129 11.10 -54.11 15.15
N LYS A 130 11.38 -54.84 14.06
CA LYS A 130 10.41 -55.72 13.40
C LYS A 130 10.02 -56.87 14.34
N PRO A 131 8.75 -57.31 14.39
CA PRO A 131 8.38 -58.52 15.11
C PRO A 131 8.81 -59.74 14.28
N ALA A 132 9.41 -60.73 14.94
CA ALA A 132 9.68 -62.03 14.34
C ALA A 132 8.41 -62.89 14.43
N LEU A 133 7.96 -63.39 13.28
CA LEU A 133 7.03 -64.51 13.16
C LEU A 133 7.79 -65.81 13.39
N ALA A 134 7.39 -66.55 14.43
CA ALA A 134 7.39 -68.01 14.53
C ALA A 134 6.40 -68.40 15.63
#